data_AF-A0A8C6E478-F1
#
_entry.id   AF-A0A8C6E478-F1
#
_cell.length_a   1.000
_cell.length_b   1.000
_cell.length_c   1.000
_cell.angle_alpha   90.00
_cell.angle_beta   90.00
_cell.angle_gamma   90.00
#
_symmetry.space_group_name_H-M   'P 1'
#
loop_
_entity.id
_entity.type
_entity.pdbx_description
1 polymer ?
#
loop_
_entity_poly.entity_id
_entity_poly.type
_entity_poly.pdbx_seq_one_letter_code
_entity_poly.pdbx_strand_id
1 'polypeptide(L)'
;RIFSRQETQKGSPQYVRQLLTSMKGEINNNAIIVGDFNAPLTSMDRSTKQKINKETQTLNDTIDQLDLIDIYRTFHPKTMNFTFFSSAHRTFSRIDHILGHKS
;
A
#
# COMPACT_ATOMS: atom_id res chain seq x y z
N ARG A 1 14.80 7.59 7.73
CA ARG A 1 15.05 6.17 8.15
C ARG A 1 14.22 5.30 7.21
N ILE A 2 14.82 4.28 6.59
CA ILE A 2 14.11 3.38 5.68
C ILE A 2 13.70 2.14 6.48
N PHE A 3 12.42 1.78 6.45
CA PHE A 3 11.93 0.53 7.02
C PHE A 3 11.73 -0.47 5.90
N SER A 4 12.42 -1.61 5.97
CA SER A 4 12.30 -2.71 5.00
C SER A 4 12.25 -4.03 5.74
N ARG A 5 11.16 -4.78 5.57
CA ARG A 5 10.98 -6.14 6.08
C ARG A 5 10.37 -6.99 4.97
N GLN A 6 11.05 -8.07 4.59
CA GLN A 6 10.50 -9.06 3.64
C GLN A 6 10.03 -10.29 4.41
N GLU A 7 8.74 -10.62 4.34
CA GLU A 7 8.19 -11.87 4.90
C GLU A 7 7.16 -12.52 3.97
N THR A 8 7.11 -13.85 4.00
CA THR A 8 6.35 -14.76 3.13
C THR A 8 4.82 -14.66 3.25
N GLN A 9 4.15 -14.46 2.10
CA GLN A 9 2.77 -14.87 1.72
C GLN A 9 1.65 -14.89 2.78
N LYS A 10 1.61 -13.92 3.70
CA LYS A 10 0.40 -13.65 4.51
C LYS A 10 0.25 -12.17 4.91
N GLY A 11 0.63 -11.25 4.02
CA GLY A 11 0.35 -9.83 4.21
C GLY A 11 -1.12 -9.53 3.88
N SER A 12 -2.05 -9.82 4.79
CA SER A 12 -3.40 -9.25 4.64
C SER A 12 -3.32 -7.72 4.82
N PRO A 13 -4.22 -6.92 4.21
CA PRO A 13 -4.30 -5.48 4.48
C PRO A 13 -4.36 -5.17 5.99
N GLN A 14 -4.97 -6.09 6.76
CA GLN A 14 -5.03 -6.02 8.22
C GLN A 14 -3.65 -6.12 8.90
N TYR A 15 -2.75 -6.97 8.41
CA TYR A 15 -1.38 -7.08 8.97
C TYR A 15 -0.59 -5.81 8.73
N VAL A 16 -0.60 -5.29 7.49
CA VAL A 16 0.09 -4.03 7.16
C VAL A 16 -0.45 -2.89 8.03
N ARG A 17 -1.77 -2.82 8.22
CA ARG A 17 -2.41 -1.84 9.10
C ARG A 17 -1.91 -1.93 10.54
N GLN A 18 -1.84 -3.14 11.10
CA GLN A 18 -1.32 -3.36 12.45
C GLN A 18 0.15 -2.96 12.57
N LEU A 19 0.97 -3.30 11.56
CA LEU A 19 2.38 -2.94 11.51
C LEU A 19 2.56 -1.41 11.49
N LEU A 20 1.87 -0.70 10.60
CA LEU A 20 1.90 0.76 10.53
C LEU A 20 1.47 1.40 11.85
N THR A 21 0.41 0.87 12.49
CA THR A 21 -0.07 1.35 13.79
C THR A 21 0.97 1.14 14.89
N SER A 22 1.65 -0.01 14.91
CA SER A 22 2.67 -0.33 15.92
C SER A 22 3.89 0.59 15.83
N MET A 23 4.21 1.07 14.62
CA MET A 23 5.34 1.96 14.36
C MET A 23 4.96 3.44 14.43
N LYS A 24 3.73 3.80 14.83
CA LYS A 24 3.23 5.20 14.82
C LYS A 24 4.16 6.18 15.53
N GLY A 25 4.78 5.79 16.65
CA GLY A 25 5.73 6.63 17.40
C GLY A 25 7.10 6.80 16.73
N GLU A 26 7.43 5.97 15.75
CA GLU A 26 8.70 5.99 15.02
C GLU A 26 8.60 6.67 13.64
N ILE A 27 7.39 6.85 13.12
CA ILE A 27 7.12 7.51 11.84
C ILE A 27 7.26 9.02 12.06
N ASN A 28 8.32 9.60 11.50
CA ASN A 28 8.52 11.04 11.43
C ASN A 28 8.36 11.54 9.98
N ASN A 29 8.40 12.84 9.78
CA ASN A 29 8.15 13.47 8.47
C ASN A 29 9.14 13.04 7.37
N ASN A 30 10.31 12.51 7.74
CA ASN A 30 11.34 12.01 6.83
C ASN A 30 11.32 10.47 6.69
N ALA A 31 10.29 9.80 7.22
CA ALA A 31 10.14 8.36 7.11
C ALA A 31 9.61 8.00 5.71
N ILE A 32 10.21 6.97 5.12
CA ILE A 32 9.75 6.35 3.88
C ILE A 32 9.52 4.87 4.17
N ILE A 33 8.34 4.38 3.84
CA ILE A 33 7.94 2.99 4.03
C ILE A 33 7.80 2.36 2.65
N VAL A 34 8.58 1.32 2.39
CA VAL A 34 8.57 0.63 1.11
C VAL A 34 8.42 -0.85 1.34
N GLY A 35 7.52 -1.49 0.61
CA GLY A 35 7.39 -2.92 0.63
C GLY A 35 6.23 -3.44 -0.19
N ASP A 36 6.14 -4.77 -0.23
CA ASP A 36 5.00 -5.50 -0.77
C ASP A 36 3.89 -5.54 0.29
N PHE A 37 2.80 -4.84 0.01
CA PHE A 37 1.65 -4.76 0.91
C PHE A 37 0.68 -5.91 0.65
N ASN A 38 0.90 -6.70 -0.40
CA ASN A 38 0.03 -7.76 -0.90
C ASN A 38 -1.42 -7.28 -1.15
N ALA A 39 -1.60 -5.98 -1.33
CA ALA A 39 -2.91 -5.35 -1.39
C ALA A 39 -2.89 -4.09 -2.29
N PRO A 40 -3.75 -4.00 -3.31
CA PRO A 40 -3.92 -2.77 -4.07
C PRO A 40 -4.58 -1.70 -3.21
N LEU A 41 -3.96 -0.52 -3.03
CA LEU A 41 -4.51 0.57 -2.21
C LEU A 41 -5.65 1.33 -2.90
N THR A 42 -5.71 1.34 -4.22
CA THR A 42 -6.75 2.03 -5.01
C THR A 42 -7.38 1.11 -6.05
N SER A 43 -8.55 1.49 -6.58
CA SER A 43 -9.15 0.74 -7.71
C SER A 43 -8.23 0.74 -8.94
N MET A 44 -7.48 1.83 -9.16
CA MET A 44 -6.55 1.97 -10.28
C MET A 44 -5.35 1.02 -10.18
N ASP A 45 -5.07 0.50 -8.99
CA ASP A 45 -4.02 -0.49 -8.77
C ASP A 45 -4.42 -1.88 -9.29
N ARG A 46 -5.66 -2.08 -9.74
CA ARG A 46 -6.15 -3.35 -10.28
C ARG A 46 -6.45 -3.18 -11.76
N SER A 47 -6.04 -4.12 -12.60
CA SER A 47 -6.36 -4.11 -14.03
C SER A 47 -7.87 -4.10 -14.28
N THR A 48 -8.64 -4.73 -13.39
CA THR A 48 -10.11 -4.80 -13.45
C THR A 48 -10.81 -3.54 -12.97
N LYS A 49 -10.08 -2.62 -12.31
CA LYS A 49 -10.65 -1.41 -11.67
C LYS A 49 -11.77 -1.68 -10.67
N GLN A 50 -11.85 -2.90 -10.14
CA GLN A 50 -12.81 -3.27 -9.11
C GLN A 50 -12.61 -2.42 -7.84
N LYS A 51 -13.71 -2.15 -7.15
CA LYS A 51 -13.68 -1.48 -5.85
C LYS A 51 -12.77 -2.23 -4.87
N ILE A 52 -12.03 -1.49 -4.06
CA ILE A 52 -11.25 -2.06 -2.96
C ILE A 52 -12.19 -2.68 -1.90
N ASN A 53 -11.71 -3.72 -1.23
CA ASN A 53 -12.48 -4.37 -0.18
C ASN A 53 -12.47 -3.52 1.11
N LYS A 54 -13.27 -3.92 2.11
CA LYS A 54 -13.38 -3.18 3.37
C LYS A 54 -12.07 -3.14 4.17
N GLU A 55 -11.28 -4.21 4.15
CA GLU A 55 -10.02 -4.28 4.89
C GLU A 55 -8.97 -3.32 4.31
N THR A 56 -8.86 -3.27 2.98
CA THR A 56 -8.04 -2.31 2.26
C THR A 56 -8.51 -0.88 2.53
N GLN A 57 -9.83 -0.64 2.55
CA GLN A 57 -10.36 0.67 2.92
C GLN A 57 -9.88 1.07 4.33
N THR A 58 -9.98 0.18 5.32
CA THR A 58 -9.51 0.50 6.68
C THR A 58 -7.99 0.68 6.74
N LEU A 59 -7.21 0.00 5.90
CA LEU A 59 -5.79 0.26 5.75
C LEU A 59 -5.54 1.68 5.21
N ASN A 60 -6.24 2.10 4.16
CA ASN A 60 -6.14 3.46 3.64
C ASN A 60 -6.50 4.50 4.70
N ASP A 61 -7.59 4.29 5.45
CA ASP A 61 -8.00 5.20 6.52
C ASP A 61 -6.90 5.33 7.60
N THR A 62 -6.15 4.24 7.87
CA THR A 62 -5.02 4.26 8.80
C THR A 62 -3.81 4.99 8.21
N ILE A 63 -3.53 4.81 6.91
CA ILE A 63 -2.48 5.54 6.18
C ILE A 63 -2.77 7.05 6.26
N ASP A 64 -4.01 7.46 6.01
CA ASP A 64 -4.45 8.86 6.10
C ASP A 64 -4.34 9.41 7.53
N GLN A 65 -4.68 8.62 8.56
CA GLN A 65 -4.53 9.00 9.97
C GLN A 65 -3.07 9.16 10.42
N LEU A 66 -2.12 8.54 9.72
CA LEU A 66 -0.68 8.68 9.95
C LEU A 66 -0.07 9.79 9.11
N ASP A 67 -0.90 10.57 8.39
CA ASP A 67 -0.50 11.61 7.44
C ASP A 67 0.50 11.09 6.39
N LEU A 68 0.29 9.84 5.96
CA LEU A 68 1.08 9.20 4.92
C LEU A 68 0.32 9.24 3.59
N ILE A 69 1.07 9.30 2.49
CA ILE A 69 0.55 9.23 1.13
C ILE A 69 1.30 8.17 0.33
N ASP A 70 0.62 7.54 -0.63
CA ASP A 70 1.30 6.76 -1.67
C ASP A 70 1.98 7.73 -2.64
N ILE A 71 3.30 7.81 -2.52
CA ILE A 71 4.14 8.75 -3.28
C ILE A 71 3.99 8.47 -4.77
N TYR A 72 4.07 7.21 -5.19
CA TYR A 72 3.97 6.83 -6.59
C TYR A 72 2.61 7.25 -7.17
N ARG A 73 1.52 7.01 -6.45
CA ARG A 73 0.16 7.34 -6.91
C ARG A 73 -0.08 8.85 -6.97
N THR A 74 0.56 9.62 -6.08
CA THR A 74 0.53 11.09 -6.10
C THR A 74 1.14 11.65 -7.39
N PHE A 75 2.29 11.13 -7.81
CA PHE A 75 2.95 11.56 -9.06
C PHE A 75 2.31 10.96 -10.33
N HIS A 76 1.66 9.82 -10.22
CA HIS A 76 1.10 9.07 -11.34
C HIS A 76 -0.38 8.68 -11.13
N PRO A 77 -1.28 9.67 -10.94
CA PRO A 77 -2.66 9.40 -10.50
C PRO A 77 -3.46 8.54 -11.50
N LYS A 78 -3.13 8.60 -12.79
CA LYS A 78 -3.85 7.90 -13.87
C LYS A 78 -3.06 6.75 -14.51
N THR A 79 -1.81 6.51 -14.11
CA THR A 79 -0.98 5.46 -14.72
C THR A 79 -1.42 4.08 -14.23
N MET A 80 -1.61 3.15 -15.17
CA MET A 80 -1.78 1.72 -14.91
C MET A 80 -0.42 1.03 -15.02
N ASN A 81 0.35 1.09 -13.93
CA ASN A 81 1.55 0.26 -13.75
C ASN A 81 1.26 -0.79 -12.70
N PHE A 82 1.63 -2.04 -13.00
CA PHE A 82 1.39 -3.19 -12.15
C PHE A 82 2.72 -3.85 -11.79
N THR A 83 2.79 -4.43 -10.60
CA THR A 83 3.99 -5.11 -10.09
C THR A 83 3.77 -6.61 -9.91
N PHE A 84 2.52 -7.08 -10.01
CA PHE A 84 2.14 -8.47 -9.81
C PHE A 84 1.13 -8.95 -10.86
N PHE A 85 1.30 -10.20 -11.31
CA PHE A 85 0.35 -10.92 -12.17
C PHE A 85 -0.18 -12.16 -11.45
N SER A 86 -1.50 -12.27 -11.34
CA SER A 86 -2.17 -13.46 -10.80
C SER A 86 -2.56 -14.40 -11.94
N SER A 87 -1.89 -15.55 -12.06
CA SER A 87 -2.25 -16.55 -13.07
C SER A 87 -3.65 -17.15 -12.86
N ALA A 88 -4.07 -17.34 -11.60
CA ALA A 88 -5.37 -17.93 -11.27
C ALA A 88 -6.55 -17.04 -11.69
N HIS A 89 -6.39 -15.73 -11.56
CA HIS A 89 -7.42 -14.76 -11.90
C HIS A 89 -7.20 -14.09 -13.26
N ARG A 90 -6.02 -14.29 -13.87
CA ARG A 90 -5.56 -13.61 -15.09
C ARG A 90 -5.66 -12.09 -14.98
N THR A 91 -5.26 -11.55 -13.83
CA THR A 91 -5.33 -10.12 -13.53
C THR A 91 -3.97 -9.57 -13.13
N PHE A 92 -3.79 -8.26 -13.36
CA PHE A 92 -2.61 -7.53 -12.92
C PHE A 92 -2.98 -6.61 -11.75
N SER A 93 -2.09 -6.52 -10.79
CA SER A 93 -2.23 -5.65 -9.62
C SER A 93 -0.91 -4.93 -9.33
N ARG A 94 -0.97 -3.71 -8.81
CA ARG A 94 0.13 -3.08 -8.09
C ARG A 94 -0.04 -3.42 -6.61
N ILE A 95 0.98 -4.06 -6.03
CA ILE A 95 0.98 -4.48 -4.62
C ILE A 95 2.20 -3.94 -3.86
N ASP A 96 3.21 -3.45 -4.59
CA ASP A 96 4.35 -2.75 -4.01
C ASP A 96 4.03 -1.26 -3.89
N HIS A 97 4.17 -0.73 -2.69
CA HIS A 97 3.85 0.64 -2.38
C HIS A 97 5.01 1.36 -1.70
N ILE A 98 5.12 2.66 -1.99
CA ILE A 98 6.06 3.58 -1.38
C ILE A 98 5.22 4.64 -0.68
N LEU A 99 5.22 4.62 0.66
CA LEU A 99 4.57 5.64 1.47
C LEU A 99 5.59 6.64 2.00
N GLY A 100 5.16 7.89 2.13
CA GLY A 100 5.88 8.91 2.89
C GLY A 100 4.94 9.98 3.40
N HIS A 101 5.46 10.90 4.20
CA HIS A 101 4.65 11.94 4.83
C HIS A 101 4.04 12.90 3.80
N LYS A 102 2.79 13.31 4.04
CA LYS A 102 2.14 14.36 3.28
C LYS A 102 2.86 15.69 3.53
N SER A 103 3.33 16.35 2.48
CA SER A 103 3.92 17.70 2.60
C SER A 103 2.83 18.77 2.63
#